data_AF-A0A7J9ZKM1-F1
#
_entry.id   AF-A0A7J9ZKM1-F1
#
_cell.length_a   1.000
_cell.length_b   1.000
_cell.length_c   1.000
_cell.angle_alpha   90.00
_cell.angle_beta   90.00
_cell.angle_gamma   90.00
#
_symmetry.space_group_name_H-M   'P 1'
#
loop_
_entity.id
_entity.type
_entity.pdbx_description
1 polymer ?
#
loop_
_entity_poly.entity_id
_entity_poly.type
_entity_poly.pdbx_seq_one_letter_code
_entity_poly.pdbx_strand_id
1 'polypeptide(L)'
;MRGLDVDPLTAGADAEPRPYWLDDPARPDPLPPLRGRERCSLAVVGGGFSGLWTALIAKEREPDRDVVLLEGARVAWAASGRNGGFCSASPTHGLGNGLGRWPSEIEELERLGAANLTVHAPLAG
;
A
#
# COMPACT_ATOMS: atom_id res chain seq x y z
N MET A 1 31.19 -20.57 10.18
CA MET A 1 30.59 -19.34 9.60
C MET A 1 31.59 -18.22 9.80
N ARG A 2 32.21 -17.68 8.74
CA ARG A 2 33.09 -16.51 8.87
C ARG A 2 32.19 -15.29 9.07
N GLY A 3 32.41 -14.55 10.15
CA GLY A 3 31.78 -13.24 10.35
C GLY A 3 32.20 -12.33 9.21
N LEU A 4 31.23 -11.69 8.57
CA LEU A 4 31.53 -10.61 7.65
C LEU A 4 32.16 -9.49 8.50
N ASP A 5 33.39 -9.13 8.18
CA ASP A 5 34.14 -8.05 8.83
C ASP A 5 33.62 -6.71 8.31
N VAL A 6 32.35 -6.42 8.61
CA VAL A 6 31.69 -5.16 8.28
C VAL A 6 31.95 -4.19 9.43
N ASP A 7 32.60 -3.07 9.13
CA ASP A 7 32.70 -1.99 10.11
C ASP A 7 31.29 -1.43 10.36
N PRO A 8 30.72 -1.57 11.57
CA PRO A 8 29.37 -1.09 11.87
C PRO A 8 29.23 0.43 11.71
N LEU A 9 30.33 1.19 11.72
CA LEU A 9 30.32 2.63 11.47
C LEU A 9 30.16 2.99 9.98
N THR A 10 30.46 2.05 9.07
CA THR A 10 30.29 2.23 7.61
C THR A 10 29.13 1.42 7.05
N ALA A 11 28.48 0.60 7.88
CA ALA A 11 27.29 -0.15 7.50
C ALA A 11 26.19 0.80 7.01
N GLY A 12 25.81 0.66 5.73
CA GLY A 12 24.80 1.49 5.09
C GLY A 12 25.32 2.82 4.53
N ALA A 13 26.64 3.02 4.41
CA ALA A 13 27.21 4.21 3.76
C ALA A 13 26.68 4.40 2.31
N ASP A 14 26.44 3.30 1.61
CA ASP A 14 25.87 3.29 0.25
C ASP A 14 24.35 3.13 0.22
N ALA A 15 23.68 3.18 1.37
CA ALA A 15 22.22 3.04 1.43
C ALA A 15 21.54 4.28 0.86
N GLU A 16 20.54 4.05 0.01
CA GLU A 16 19.74 5.14 -0.54
C GLU A 16 18.45 5.34 0.27
N PRO A 17 17.97 6.58 0.48
CA PRO A 17 16.71 6.87 1.18
C PRO A 17 15.46 6.53 0.34
N ARG A 18 15.65 5.79 -0.76
CA ARG A 18 14.60 5.35 -1.68
C ARG A 18 13.98 4.05 -1.15
N PRO A 19 12.65 3.96 -1.02
CA PRO A 19 12.00 2.69 -0.67
C PRO A 19 12.28 1.63 -1.73
N TYR A 20 12.67 0.44 -1.31
CA TYR A 20 13.06 -0.67 -2.19
C TYR A 20 12.00 -0.99 -3.25
N TRP A 21 10.72 -1.09 -2.88
CA TRP A 21 9.63 -1.38 -3.84
C TRP A 21 9.25 -0.21 -4.75
N LEU A 22 9.85 0.97 -4.57
CA LEU A 22 9.74 2.08 -5.53
C LEU A 22 10.95 2.15 -6.47
N ASP A 23 11.95 1.29 -6.25
CA ASP A 23 13.20 1.20 -6.99
C ASP A 23 13.15 0.09 -8.06
N ASP A 24 12.07 0.10 -8.85
CA ASP A 24 11.88 -0.83 -9.95
C ASP A 24 12.21 -0.12 -11.28
N PRO A 25 13.21 -0.59 -12.06
CA PRO A 25 13.53 -0.01 -13.36
C PRO A 25 12.42 -0.22 -14.41
N ALA A 26 11.53 -1.20 -14.24
CA ALA A 26 10.36 -1.42 -15.11
C ALA A 26 9.20 -0.47 -14.82
N ARG A 27 9.35 0.41 -13.82
CA ARG A 27 8.33 1.39 -13.47
C ARG A 27 8.01 2.31 -14.65
N PRO A 28 6.72 2.58 -14.94
CA PRO A 28 6.34 3.51 -15.99
C PRO A 28 6.84 4.94 -15.73
N ASP A 29 7.18 5.63 -16.82
CA ASP A 29 7.43 7.07 -16.81
C ASP A 29 6.19 7.86 -16.36
N PRO A 30 6.36 9.04 -15.74
CA PRO A 30 5.25 9.90 -15.40
C PRO A 30 4.48 10.32 -16.66
N LEU A 31 3.15 10.34 -16.57
CA LEU A 31 2.31 10.92 -17.62
C LEU A 31 2.57 12.43 -17.74
N PRO A 32 2.31 13.03 -18.91
CA PRO A 32 2.38 14.47 -19.08
C PRO A 32 1.54 15.19 -18.01
N PRO A 33 2.03 16.30 -17.44
CA PRO A 33 1.27 17.04 -16.44
C PRO A 33 0.00 17.60 -17.08
N LEU A 34 -1.13 17.46 -16.37
CA LEU A 34 -2.39 18.07 -16.80
C LEU A 34 -2.24 19.59 -16.83
N ARG A 35 -2.45 20.19 -18.01
CA ARG A 35 -2.46 21.64 -18.20
C ARG A 35 -3.87 22.07 -18.59
N GLY A 36 -4.44 23.01 -17.85
CA GLY A 36 -5.75 23.57 -18.16
C GLY A 36 -6.89 22.85 -17.42
N ARG A 37 -8.01 22.65 -18.11
CA ARG A 37 -9.26 22.15 -17.52
C ARG A 37 -9.60 20.79 -18.11
N GLU A 38 -9.92 19.84 -17.23
CA GLU A 38 -10.45 18.53 -17.58
C GLU A 38 -11.88 18.41 -17.05
N ARG A 39 -12.73 17.64 -17.74
CA ARG A 39 -14.08 17.30 -17.27
C ARG A 39 -14.15 15.80 -17.08
N CYS A 40 -14.72 15.36 -15.97
CA CYS A 40 -14.94 13.95 -15.69
C CYS A 40 -16.16 13.76 -14.80
N SER A 41 -16.63 12.52 -14.71
CA SER A 41 -17.72 12.15 -13.80
C SER A 41 -17.25 11.90 -12.36
N LEU A 42 -15.97 11.62 -12.18
CA LEU A 42 -15.32 11.44 -10.88
C LEU A 42 -13.87 11.90 -10.95
N ALA A 43 -13.54 12.90 -10.14
CA ALA A 43 -12.16 13.32 -9.91
C ALA A 43 -11.64 12.70 -8.60
N VAL A 44 -10.50 12.03 -8.66
CA VAL A 44 -9.78 11.49 -7.50
C VAL A 44 -8.48 12.27 -7.32
N VAL A 45 -8.28 12.86 -6.15
CA VAL A 45 -7.07 13.64 -5.84
C VAL A 45 -6.18 12.83 -4.91
N GLY A 46 -4.97 12.52 -5.37
CA GLY A 46 -3.95 11.73 -4.68
C GLY A 46 -3.77 10.34 -5.28
N GLY A 47 -2.55 10.02 -5.73
CA GLY A 47 -2.13 8.73 -6.27
C GLY A 47 -1.58 7.78 -5.20
N GLY A 48 -2.13 7.82 -3.98
CA GLY A 48 -1.85 6.85 -2.93
C GLY A 48 -2.79 5.64 -2.99
N PHE A 49 -2.64 4.73 -2.03
CA PHE A 49 -3.45 3.49 -1.93
C PHE A 49 -4.95 3.79 -1.99
N SER A 50 -5.46 4.69 -1.13
CA SER A 50 -6.88 5.02 -1.09
C SER A 50 -7.39 5.64 -2.39
N GLY A 51 -6.60 6.48 -3.05
CA GLY A 51 -6.99 7.11 -4.32
C GLY A 51 -7.04 6.12 -5.47
N LEU A 52 -6.00 5.30 -5.63
CA LEU A 52 -5.97 4.23 -6.62
C LEU A 52 -7.10 3.22 -6.40
N TRP A 53 -7.31 2.80 -5.14
CA TRP A 53 -8.38 1.87 -4.78
C TRP A 53 -9.77 2.45 -5.03
N THR A 54 -9.95 3.75 -4.79
CA THR A 54 -11.20 4.46 -5.13
C THR A 54 -11.44 4.45 -6.64
N ALA A 55 -10.43 4.78 -7.44
CA ALA A 55 -10.54 4.76 -8.90
C ALA A 55 -10.83 3.36 -9.43
N LEU A 56 -10.14 2.34 -8.90
CA LEU A 56 -10.37 0.92 -9.24
C LEU A 56 -11.81 0.51 -8.95
N ILE A 57 -12.28 0.68 -7.72
CA ILE A 57 -13.65 0.32 -7.34
C ILE A 57 -14.69 1.07 -8.18
N ALA A 58 -14.45 2.34 -8.52
CA ALA A 58 -15.35 3.10 -9.38
C ALA A 58 -15.44 2.47 -10.78
N LYS A 59 -14.31 2.06 -11.38
CA LYS A 59 -14.26 1.38 -12.68
C LYS A 59 -14.85 -0.03 -12.62
N GLU A 60 -14.68 -0.77 -11.53
CA GLU A 60 -15.28 -2.10 -11.37
C GLU A 60 -16.81 -2.04 -11.31
N ARG A 61 -17.36 -1.04 -10.59
CA ARG A 61 -18.80 -0.85 -10.45
C ARG A 61 -19.45 -0.32 -11.72
N GLU A 62 -18.76 0.60 -12.41
CA GLU A 62 -19.24 1.27 -13.60
C GLU A 62 -18.09 1.36 -14.62
N PRO A 63 -17.89 0.34 -15.47
CA PRO A 63 -16.76 0.25 -16.40
C PRO A 63 -16.65 1.43 -17.38
N ASP A 64 -17.76 2.07 -17.73
CA ASP A 64 -17.79 3.22 -18.64
C ASP A 64 -17.65 4.56 -17.90
N ARG A 65 -17.56 4.56 -16.57
CA ARG A 65 -17.42 5.79 -15.79
C ARG A 65 -16.14 6.50 -16.14
N ASP A 66 -16.26 7.79 -16.43
CA ASP A 66 -15.14 8.67 -16.73
C ASP A 66 -14.48 9.14 -15.42
N VAL A 67 -13.31 8.57 -15.10
CA VAL A 67 -12.58 8.76 -13.85
C VAL A 67 -11.23 9.39 -14.15
N VAL A 68 -10.95 10.54 -13.53
CA VAL A 68 -9.65 11.21 -13.60
C VAL A 68 -8.99 11.14 -12.24
N LEU A 69 -7.79 10.55 -12.17
CA LEU A 69 -6.94 10.56 -10.97
C LEU A 69 -5.78 11.53 -11.17
N LEU A 70 -5.59 12.43 -10.19
CA LEU A 70 -4.54 13.45 -10.20
C LEU A 70 -3.57 13.22 -9.05
N GLU A 71 -2.27 13.21 -9.36
CA GLU A 71 -1.19 13.14 -8.39
C GLU A 71 -0.20 14.28 -8.65
N GLY A 72 0.15 15.04 -7.61
CA GLY A 72 1.00 16.23 -7.72
C GLY A 72 2.49 15.93 -7.76
N ALA A 73 2.90 14.76 -7.29
CA ALA A 73 4.27 14.26 -7.33
C ALA A 73 4.34 13.01 -8.20
N ARG A 74 4.36 11.83 -7.57
CA ARG A 74 4.41 10.53 -8.24
C ARG A 74 3.47 9.57 -7.52
N VAL A 75 2.87 8.63 -8.27
CA VAL A 75 2.07 7.55 -7.68
C VAL A 75 2.85 6.87 -6.55
N ALA A 76 2.20 6.69 -5.41
CA ALA A 76 2.77 6.14 -4.18
C ALA A 76 3.98 6.93 -3.59
N TRP A 77 4.15 8.22 -3.91
CA TRP A 77 5.30 9.00 -3.40
C TRP A 77 5.32 9.14 -1.85
N ALA A 78 4.15 9.22 -1.21
CA ALA A 78 4.01 9.45 0.23
C ALA A 78 3.87 8.13 1.03
N ALA A 79 3.05 8.14 2.09
CA ALA A 79 2.82 7.02 3.01
C ALA A 79 2.60 5.67 2.30
N SER A 80 1.81 5.65 1.22
CA SER A 80 1.50 4.41 0.50
C SER A 80 2.70 3.74 -0.16
N GLY A 81 3.77 4.46 -0.50
CA GLY A 81 5.01 3.85 -1.00
C GLY A 81 6.17 3.91 -0.02
N ARG A 82 5.94 4.28 1.24
CA ARG A 82 6.95 4.25 2.31
C ARG A 82 6.50 3.42 3.52
N ASN A 83 5.49 2.57 3.34
CA ASN A 83 4.95 1.68 4.37
C ASN A 83 5.83 0.44 4.55
N GLY A 84 5.67 -0.34 5.62
CA GLY A 84 6.50 -1.53 5.88
C GLY A 84 6.18 -2.78 5.06
N GLY A 85 5.20 -2.73 4.16
CA GLY A 85 4.78 -3.85 3.30
C GLY A 85 3.96 -4.93 4.00
N PHE A 86 3.55 -4.72 5.25
CA PHE A 86 2.80 -5.73 6.01
C PHE A 86 1.31 -5.69 5.66
N CYS A 87 0.79 -6.82 5.19
CA CYS A 87 -0.64 -7.10 5.15
C CYS A 87 -0.91 -8.24 6.13
N SER A 88 -1.70 -7.97 7.17
CA SER A 88 -2.01 -8.95 8.21
C SER A 88 -3.50 -8.91 8.54
N ALA A 89 -4.08 -10.10 8.68
CA ALA A 89 -5.42 -10.27 9.22
C ALA A 89 -5.49 -9.95 10.72
N SER A 90 -4.40 -10.15 11.45
CA SER A 90 -4.41 -10.07 12.91
C SER A 90 -4.56 -8.60 13.37
N PRO A 91 -5.64 -8.26 14.09
CA PRO A 91 -5.82 -6.89 14.61
C PRO A 91 -4.92 -6.59 15.80
N THR A 92 -4.29 -7.62 16.39
CA THR A 92 -3.50 -7.52 17.62
C THR A 92 -2.00 -7.41 17.36
N HIS A 93 -1.55 -7.26 16.12
CA HIS A 93 -0.12 -7.29 15.77
C HIS A 93 0.57 -8.61 16.18
N GLY A 94 -0.16 -9.73 16.03
CA GLY A 94 0.33 -11.09 16.32
C GLY A 94 -0.30 -11.73 17.56
N LEU A 95 -0.35 -13.06 17.56
CA LEU A 95 -1.03 -13.88 18.57
C LEU A 95 -0.47 -13.66 19.99
N GLY A 96 0.86 -13.56 20.14
CA GLY A 96 1.49 -13.35 21.45
C GLY A 96 1.09 -12.02 22.11
N ASN A 97 1.02 -10.94 21.33
CA ASN A 97 0.55 -9.64 21.84
C ASN A 97 -0.95 -9.67 22.13
N GLY A 98 -1.73 -10.37 21.31
CA GLY A 98 -3.17 -10.58 21.53
C GLY A 98 -3.47 -11.33 22.83
N LEU A 99 -2.83 -12.49 23.04
CA LEU A 99 -2.95 -13.28 24.27
C LEU A 99 -2.54 -12.48 25.51
N GLY A 100 -1.52 -11.64 25.40
CA GLY A 100 -1.04 -10.82 26.52
C GLY A 100 -2.00 -9.68 26.93
N ARG A 101 -2.90 -9.24 26.04
CA ARG A 101 -3.80 -8.09 26.28
C ARG A 101 -5.27 -8.48 26.40
N TRP A 102 -5.72 -9.43 25.57
CA TRP A 102 -7.11 -9.85 25.43
C TRP A 102 -7.25 -11.38 25.40
N PRO A 103 -6.79 -12.09 26.45
CA PRO A 103 -6.77 -13.55 26.45
C PRO A 103 -8.16 -14.18 26.29
N SER A 104 -9.20 -13.55 26.81
CA SER A 104 -10.59 -14.03 26.70
C SER A 104 -11.26 -13.73 25.37
N GLU A 105 -10.71 -12.84 24.56
CA GLU A 105 -11.31 -12.39 23.29
C GLU A 105 -10.48 -12.81 22.07
N ILE A 106 -9.30 -13.42 22.28
CA ILE A 106 -8.33 -13.68 21.21
C ILE A 106 -8.89 -14.57 20.09
N GLU A 107 -9.70 -15.57 20.44
CA GLU A 107 -10.33 -16.45 19.45
C GLU A 107 -11.28 -15.66 18.53
N GLU A 108 -12.07 -14.74 19.10
CA GLU A 108 -12.98 -13.90 18.33
C GLU A 108 -12.21 -12.87 17.51
N LEU A 109 -11.15 -12.27 18.05
CA LEU A 109 -10.32 -11.30 17.34
C LEU A 109 -9.62 -11.91 16.13
N GLU A 110 -9.08 -13.12 16.25
CA GLU A 110 -8.47 -13.85 15.11
C GLU A 110 -9.53 -14.25 14.08
N ARG A 111 -10.72 -14.69 14.52
CA ARG A 111 -11.84 -15.00 13.63
C ARG A 111 -12.31 -13.78 12.84
N LEU A 112 -12.48 -12.63 13.51
CA LEU A 112 -12.85 -11.36 12.89
C LEU A 112 -11.77 -10.86 11.93
N GLY A 113 -10.50 -10.98 12.32
CA GLY A 113 -9.36 -10.64 11.47
C GLY A 113 -9.36 -11.45 10.16
N ALA A 114 -9.52 -12.77 10.27
CA ALA A 114 -9.61 -13.66 9.12
C ALA A 114 -10.83 -13.35 8.23
N ALA A 115 -11.99 -13.10 8.83
CA ALA A 115 -13.21 -12.73 8.09
C ALA A 115 -13.06 -11.39 7.34
N ASN A 116 -12.39 -10.40 7.93
CA ASN A 116 -12.12 -9.11 7.28
C ASN A 116 -11.22 -9.27 6.05
N LEU A 117 -10.22 -10.16 6.12
CA LEU A 117 -9.31 -10.38 5.01
C LEU A 117 -9.99 -11.11 3.84
N THR A 118 -10.95 -12.00 4.12
CA THR A 118 -11.61 -12.83 3.09
C THR A 118 -12.77 -12.14 2.40
N VAL A 119 -13.44 -11.17 3.04
CA VAL A 119 -14.58 -10.43 2.47
C VAL A 119 -14.27 -9.71 1.14
N HIS A 120 -12.99 -9.44 0.85
CA HIS A 120 -12.54 -8.79 -0.38
C HIS A 120 -11.78 -9.71 -1.35
N ALA A 121 -11.72 -11.02 -1.09
CA ALA A 121 -11.19 -12.02 -2.03
C ALA A 121 -12.39 -12.70 -2.72
N PRO A 122 -12.85 -12.21 -3.90
CA PRO A 122 -12.07 -12.32 -5.15
C PRO A 122 -12.22 -11.12 -6.12
N LEU A 123 -11.09 -10.55 -6.56
CA LEU A 123 -11.01 -9.73 -7.78
C LEU A 123 -9.96 -10.25 -8.78
N ALA A 124 -9.36 -11.41 -8.49
CA ALA A 124 -8.58 -12.16 -9.48
C ALA A 124 -9.54 -12.96 -10.36
N GLY A 125 -10.04 -12.29 -11.40
CA GLY A 125 -10.52 -12.95 -12.62
C GLY A 125 -9.36 -13.41 -13.49
#